data_AF-A0A917MH60-F1
#
_entry.id   AF-A0A917MH60-F1
#
_cell.length_a   1.000
_cell.length_b   1.000
_cell.length_c   1.000
_cell.angle_alpha   90.00
_cell.angle_beta   90.00
_cell.angle_gamma   90.00
#
_symmetry.space_group_name_H-M   'P 1'
#
loop_
_entity.id
_entity.type
_entity.pdbx_description
1 polymer ?
#
loop_
_entity_poly.entity_id
_entity_poly.type
_entity_poly.pdbx_seq_one_letter_code
_entity_poly.pdbx_strand_id
1 'polypeptide(L)'
;MNVTIHEAGAVAAPAANATAPATAETPSQKIVKAADRRATATDDEGRVIEVKALTALDLYRLTKLLGANSANQQALNIAMSACSVTAIDGERITPPNSEREIEAMIQRLDFHGLQAATIALVQLQIPTLAEVKDQAGNS
;
A
#
# COMPACT_ATOMS: atom_id res chain seq x y z
N MET A 1 8.46 -29.06 -1.49
CA MET A 1 9.78 -28.96 -0.83
C MET A 1 9.55 -28.24 0.48
N ASN A 2 10.01 -28.86 1.57
CA ASN A 2 9.37 -28.83 2.89
C ASN A 2 9.51 -27.50 3.65
N VAL A 3 8.45 -27.11 4.38
CA VAL A 3 8.48 -26.07 5.41
C VAL A 3 8.49 -26.77 6.77
N THR A 4 9.50 -26.48 7.58
CA THR A 4 9.67 -27.02 8.94
C THR A 4 9.19 -25.99 9.95
N ILE A 5 8.21 -26.37 10.79
CA ILE A 5 7.75 -25.55 11.93
C ILE A 5 8.20 -26.29 13.20
N HIS A 6 8.96 -25.61 14.07
CA HIS A 6 9.37 -26.17 15.36
C HIS A 6 8.25 -25.98 16.39
N GLU A 7 7.74 -27.09 16.91
CA GLU A 7 6.79 -27.17 18.02
C GLU A 7 7.56 -27.35 19.34
N ALA A 8 7.26 -26.54 20.35
CA ALA A 8 7.75 -26.70 21.72
C ALA A 8 6.53 -26.80 22.67
N GLY A 9 6.47 -27.91 23.41
CA GLY A 9 5.30 -28.36 24.17
C GLY A 9 5.03 -27.66 25.51
N ALA A 10 3.74 -27.41 25.72
CA ALA A 10 2.88 -27.62 26.89
C ALA A 10 3.37 -27.42 28.34
N VAL A 11 2.66 -26.54 29.08
CA VAL A 11 2.20 -26.81 30.45
C VAL A 11 0.83 -26.15 30.70
N ALA A 12 0.02 -26.78 31.55
CA ALA A 12 -1.44 -26.74 31.70
C ALA A 12 -2.11 -25.42 32.15
N ALA A 13 -3.40 -25.31 31.78
CA ALA A 13 -4.39 -24.32 32.24
C ALA A 13 -4.76 -24.51 33.74
N PRO A 14 -5.37 -23.49 34.37
CA PRO A 14 -6.83 -23.51 34.43
C PRO A 14 -7.51 -22.14 34.22
N ALA A 15 -8.82 -22.23 34.01
CA ALA A 15 -9.76 -21.21 33.55
C ALA A 15 -9.76 -19.86 34.30
N ALA A 16 -9.87 -18.78 33.53
CA ALA A 16 -10.60 -17.58 33.93
C ALA A 16 -11.31 -16.99 32.70
N ASN A 17 -12.63 -17.13 32.72
CA ASN A 17 -13.57 -16.52 31.80
C ASN A 17 -13.46 -14.98 31.92
N ALA A 18 -13.03 -14.32 30.86
CA ALA A 18 -13.21 -12.88 30.69
C ALA A 18 -13.46 -12.61 29.20
N THR A 19 -14.72 -12.70 28.80
CA THR A 19 -15.25 -12.09 27.59
C THR A 19 -14.92 -10.59 27.63
N ALA A 20 -13.81 -10.19 27.02
CA ALA A 20 -13.54 -8.78 26.75
C ALA A 20 -14.58 -8.30 25.74
N PRO A 21 -15.23 -7.14 25.95
CA PRO A 21 -16.15 -6.59 24.96
C PRO A 21 -15.37 -6.28 23.69
N ALA A 22 -15.94 -6.64 22.53
CA ALA A 22 -15.41 -6.24 21.24
C ALA A 22 -15.37 -4.71 21.18
N THR A 23 -14.19 -4.13 21.39
CA THR A 23 -13.97 -2.70 21.28
C THR A 23 -14.21 -2.33 19.83
N ALA A 24 -15.36 -1.72 19.54
CA ALA A 24 -15.66 -1.18 18.23
C ALA A 24 -14.50 -0.26 17.80
N GLU A 25 -13.87 -0.55 16.66
CA GLU A 25 -12.79 0.27 16.11
C GLU A 25 -13.25 1.73 16.06
N THR A 26 -12.46 2.60 16.71
CA THR A 26 -12.73 4.04 16.69
C THR A 26 -12.62 4.56 15.25
N PRO A 27 -13.34 5.64 14.88
CA PRO A 27 -13.20 6.25 13.56
C PRO A 27 -11.74 6.57 13.19
N SER A 28 -10.94 6.98 14.18
CA SER A 28 -9.50 7.23 14.01
C SER A 28 -8.72 5.97 13.64
N GLN A 29 -9.02 4.82 14.24
CA GLN A 29 -8.36 3.54 13.91
C GLN A 29 -8.69 3.07 12.48
N LYS A 30 -9.93 3.28 12.03
CA LYS A 30 -10.33 2.96 10.65
C LYS A 30 -9.59 3.81 9.62
N ILE A 31 -9.38 5.10 9.92
CA ILE A 31 -8.64 6.03 9.03
C ILE A 31 -7.17 5.63 8.93
N VAL A 32 -6.53 5.30 10.05
CA VAL A 32 -5.11 4.87 10.06
C VAL A 32 -4.92 3.58 9.27
N LYS A 33 -5.79 2.58 9.49
CA LYS A 33 -5.72 1.30 8.78
C LYS A 33 -5.92 1.45 7.28
N ALA A 34 -6.81 2.36 6.85
CA ALA A 34 -7.02 2.66 5.44
C ALA A 34 -5.80 3.34 4.80
N ALA A 35 -5.11 4.22 5.53
CA ALA A 35 -3.91 4.91 5.07
C ALA A 35 -2.68 4.00 4.96
N ASP A 36 -2.60 2.94 5.77
CA ASP A 36 -1.50 1.97 5.78
C ASP A 36 -1.73 0.76 4.86
N ARG A 37 -2.78 0.78 4.02
CA ARG A 37 -3.00 -0.28 3.02
C ARG A 37 -1.84 -0.32 2.04
N ARG A 38 -1.23 -1.50 1.93
CA ARG A 38 -0.11 -1.81 1.03
C ARG A 38 -0.48 -2.93 0.09
N ALA A 39 0.05 -2.87 -1.12
CA ALA A 39 -0.02 -3.93 -2.10
C ALA A 39 1.36 -4.15 -2.71
N THR A 40 1.54 -5.32 -3.31
CA THR A 40 2.78 -5.72 -3.95
C THR A 40 2.49 -6.30 -5.32
N ALA A 41 3.32 -6.00 -6.30
CA ALA A 41 3.30 -6.64 -7.60
C ALA A 41 4.73 -6.96 -8.04
N THR A 42 4.90 -8.07 -8.76
CA THR A 42 6.17 -8.43 -9.39
C THR A 42 6.17 -7.90 -10.82
N ASP A 43 7.27 -7.28 -11.24
CA ASP A 43 7.44 -6.84 -12.62
C ASP A 43 8.06 -7.93 -13.51
N ASP A 44 8.20 -7.64 -14.80
CA ASP A 44 8.74 -8.60 -15.78
C ASP A 44 10.24 -8.91 -15.58
N GLU A 45 10.96 -8.06 -14.84
CA GLU A 45 12.37 -8.29 -14.47
C GLU A 45 12.51 -9.15 -13.20
N GLY A 46 11.40 -9.47 -12.55
CA GLY A 46 11.35 -10.27 -11.32
C GLY A 46 11.50 -9.46 -10.04
N ARG A 47 11.49 -8.13 -10.11
CA ARG A 47 11.55 -7.24 -8.93
C ARG A 47 10.19 -7.21 -8.25
N VAL A 48 10.17 -7.18 -6.93
CA VAL A 48 8.95 -7.05 -6.14
C VAL A 48 8.76 -5.59 -5.73
N ILE A 49 7.73 -4.94 -6.28
CA ILE A 49 7.41 -3.54 -6.02
C ILE A 49 6.30 -3.49 -4.97
N GLU A 50 6.58 -2.87 -3.81
CA GLU A 50 5.58 -2.57 -2.79
C GLU A 50 5.10 -1.12 -2.95
N VAL A 51 3.79 -0.92 -2.91
CA VAL A 51 3.17 0.41 -2.93
C VAL A 51 2.23 0.60 -1.76
N LYS A 52 1.98 1.86 -1.40
CA LYS A 52 0.94 2.28 -0.46
C LYS A 52 -0.14 3.11 -1.14
N ALA A 53 -1.32 3.14 -0.55
CA ALA A 53 -2.35 4.08 -0.96
C ALA A 53 -1.87 5.54 -0.75
N LEU A 54 -2.09 6.38 -1.75
CA LEU A 54 -1.83 7.81 -1.62
C LEU A 54 -2.99 8.47 -0.87
N THR A 55 -2.66 9.28 0.13
CA THR A 55 -3.64 10.11 0.82
C THR A 55 -3.94 11.38 0.01
N ALA A 56 -5.01 12.10 0.36
CA ALA A 56 -5.31 13.39 -0.25
C ALA A 56 -4.17 14.42 -0.04
N LEU A 57 -3.46 14.34 1.11
CA LEU A 57 -2.30 15.18 1.38
C LEU A 57 -1.11 14.80 0.49
N ASP A 58 -0.88 13.51 0.25
CA ASP A 58 0.17 13.04 -0.66
C ASP A 58 -0.11 13.54 -2.08
N LEU A 59 -1.36 13.43 -2.55
CA LEU A 59 -1.75 13.93 -3.86
C LEU A 59 -1.59 15.46 -3.97
N TYR A 60 -1.99 16.21 -2.95
CA TYR A 60 -1.79 17.67 -2.91
C TYR A 60 -0.31 18.07 -2.92
N ARG A 61 0.54 17.34 -2.18
CA ARG A 61 1.98 17.58 -2.21
C ARG A 61 2.54 17.26 -3.58
N LEU A 62 2.14 16.14 -4.19
CA LEU A 62 2.57 15.72 -5.51
C LEU A 62 2.23 16.77 -6.58
N THR A 63 1.00 17.29 -6.60
CA THR A 63 0.62 18.32 -7.59
C THR A 63 1.43 19.60 -7.43
N LYS A 64 1.81 19.96 -6.19
CA LYS A 64 2.75 21.06 -5.94
C LYS A 64 4.17 20.77 -6.44
N LEU A 65 4.64 19.53 -6.31
CA LEU A 65 5.96 19.14 -6.80
C LEU A 65 6.03 19.15 -8.33
N LEU A 66 4.98 18.70 -9.02
CA LEU A 66 4.92 18.69 -10.48
C LEU A 66 4.65 20.06 -11.11
N GLY A 67 4.08 21.01 -10.34
CA GLY A 67 3.76 22.34 -10.85
C GLY A 67 2.86 22.29 -12.10
N ALA A 68 3.30 22.93 -13.19
CA ALA A 68 2.55 22.96 -14.46
C ALA A 68 2.34 21.56 -15.08
N ASN A 69 3.26 20.62 -14.84
CA ASN A 69 3.16 19.25 -15.36
C ASN A 69 1.99 18.48 -14.74
N SER A 70 1.45 18.93 -13.59
CA SER A 70 0.29 18.30 -12.95
C SER A 70 -0.99 18.39 -13.79
N ALA A 71 -1.08 19.34 -14.74
CA ALA A 71 -2.19 19.44 -15.67
C ALA A 71 -2.16 18.36 -16.77
N ASN A 72 -1.01 17.72 -16.98
CA ASN A 72 -0.90 16.57 -17.86
C ASN A 72 -1.25 15.30 -17.09
N GLN A 73 -2.43 14.73 -17.38
CA GLN A 73 -2.93 13.53 -16.70
C GLN A 73 -1.95 12.35 -16.80
N GLN A 74 -1.26 12.18 -17.92
CA GLN A 74 -0.31 11.09 -18.10
C GLN A 74 0.92 11.29 -17.21
N ALA A 75 1.46 12.51 -17.15
CA ALA A 75 2.58 12.84 -16.28
C ALA A 75 2.20 12.67 -14.79
N LEU A 76 1.01 13.13 -14.40
CA LEU A 76 0.49 12.95 -13.06
C LEU A 76 0.34 11.47 -12.69
N ASN A 77 -0.22 10.65 -13.59
CA ASN A 77 -0.41 9.21 -13.34
C ASN A 77 0.94 8.50 -13.13
N ILE A 78 1.95 8.81 -13.97
CA ILE A 78 3.30 8.25 -13.84
C ILE A 78 3.91 8.65 -12.49
N ALA A 79 3.80 9.92 -12.13
CA ALA A 79 4.32 10.43 -10.87
C ALA A 79 3.59 9.84 -9.65
N MET A 80 2.27 9.63 -9.74
CA MET A 80 1.49 8.95 -8.70
C MET A 80 1.97 7.52 -8.47
N SER A 81 2.17 6.76 -9.56
CA SER A 81 2.72 5.40 -9.46
C SER A 81 4.10 5.40 -8.81
N ALA A 82 5.01 6.27 -9.24
CA ALA A 82 6.35 6.39 -8.67
C ALA A 82 6.34 6.79 -7.18
N CYS A 83 5.52 7.78 -6.79
CA CYS A 83 5.43 8.25 -5.40
C CYS A 83 4.69 7.27 -4.48
N SER A 84 3.92 6.33 -5.02
CA SER A 84 3.24 5.31 -4.23
C SER A 84 4.19 4.21 -3.74
N VAL A 85 5.35 4.04 -4.38
CA VAL A 85 6.33 2.99 -4.06
C VAL A 85 6.94 3.19 -2.67
N THR A 86 6.92 2.14 -1.86
CA THR A 86 7.47 2.09 -0.50
C THR A 86 8.60 1.10 -0.34
N ALA A 87 8.74 0.13 -1.23
CA ALA A 87 9.89 -0.76 -1.29
C ALA A 87 10.08 -1.39 -2.67
N ILE A 88 11.32 -1.76 -2.98
CA ILE A 88 11.70 -2.59 -4.13
C ILE A 88 12.55 -3.74 -3.58
N ASP A 89 12.16 -4.98 -3.85
CA ASP A 89 12.85 -6.19 -3.37
C ASP A 89 13.05 -6.23 -1.85
N GLY A 90 12.10 -5.66 -1.11
CA GLY A 90 12.16 -5.54 0.35
C GLY A 90 13.04 -4.40 0.87
N GLU A 91 13.80 -3.72 0.02
CA GLU A 91 14.51 -2.50 0.39
C GLU A 91 13.52 -1.35 0.54
N ARG A 92 13.45 -0.75 1.73
CA ARG A 92 12.56 0.38 2.01
C ARG A 92 13.03 1.63 1.29
N ILE A 93 12.08 2.29 0.63
CA ILE A 93 12.34 3.50 -0.15
C ILE A 93 11.60 4.67 0.50
N THR A 94 12.29 5.81 0.58
CA THR A 94 11.69 7.06 1.04
C THR A 94 10.90 7.68 -0.12
N PRO A 95 9.66 8.16 0.12
CA PRO A 95 8.87 8.79 -0.93
C PRO A 95 9.60 10.05 -1.47
N PRO A 96 9.57 10.28 -2.80
CA PRO A 96 10.14 11.48 -3.40
C PRO A 96 9.57 12.77 -2.82
N ASN A 97 10.43 13.76 -2.56
CA ASN A 97 10.08 15.07 -2.01
C ASN A 97 10.28 16.23 -3.00
N SER A 98 10.80 15.95 -4.20
CA SER A 98 11.07 16.93 -5.25
C SER A 98 10.84 16.33 -6.64
N GLU A 99 10.61 17.16 -7.65
CA GLU A 99 10.43 16.70 -9.04
C GLU A 99 11.62 15.87 -9.52
N ARG A 100 12.85 16.29 -9.19
CA ARG A 100 14.07 15.53 -9.51
C ARG A 100 14.12 14.15 -8.86
N GLU A 101 13.64 14.00 -7.63
CA GLU A 101 13.55 12.69 -6.97
C GLU A 101 12.47 11.80 -7.61
N ILE A 102 11.39 12.40 -8.10
CA ILE A 102 10.35 11.70 -8.86
C ILE A 102 10.93 11.17 -10.17
N GLU A 103 11.67 11.99 -10.92
CA GLU A 103 12.35 11.57 -12.14
C GLU A 103 13.37 10.45 -11.88
N ALA A 104 14.16 10.55 -10.81
CA ALA A 104 15.09 9.51 -10.42
C ALA A 104 14.36 8.19 -10.07
N MET A 105 13.20 8.28 -9.42
CA MET A 105 12.36 7.11 -9.13
C MET A 105 11.80 6.49 -10.41
N ILE A 106 11.29 7.32 -11.33
CA ILE A 106 10.80 6.89 -12.64
C ILE A 106 11.92 6.19 -13.42
N GLN A 107 13.13 6.75 -13.40
CA GLN A 107 14.30 6.14 -14.05
C GLN A 107 14.69 4.81 -13.39
N ARG A 108 14.66 4.71 -12.06
CA ARG A 108 14.96 3.48 -11.32
C ARG A 108 13.93 2.38 -11.59
N LEU A 109 12.65 2.75 -11.68
CA LEU A 109 11.55 1.82 -11.89
C LEU A 109 11.38 1.39 -13.35
N ASP A 110 11.88 2.17 -14.31
CA ASP A 110 11.65 1.98 -15.74
C ASP A 110 10.16 1.72 -16.09
N PHE A 111 9.88 1.17 -17.27
CA PHE A 111 8.51 0.87 -17.68
C PHE A 111 7.91 -0.34 -16.97
N HIS A 112 8.70 -1.39 -16.72
CA HIS A 112 8.23 -2.62 -16.10
C HIS A 112 7.88 -2.38 -14.63
N GLY A 113 8.74 -1.68 -13.89
CA GLY A 113 8.48 -1.35 -12.49
C GLY A 113 7.34 -0.33 -12.34
N LEU A 114 7.21 0.66 -13.23
CA LEU A 114 6.07 1.56 -13.23
C LEU A 114 4.75 0.84 -13.53
N GLN A 115 4.76 -0.13 -14.44
CA GLN A 115 3.58 -0.95 -14.72
C GLN A 115 3.17 -1.76 -13.49
N ALA A 116 4.12 -2.45 -12.85
CA ALA A 116 3.86 -3.20 -11.63
C ALA A 116 3.35 -2.31 -10.49
N ALA A 117 3.96 -1.15 -10.28
CA ALA A 117 3.50 -0.16 -9.30
C ALA A 117 2.06 0.28 -9.57
N THR A 118 1.72 0.56 -10.84
CA THR A 118 0.37 0.95 -11.25
C THR A 118 -0.64 -0.17 -11.00
N ILE A 119 -0.31 -1.41 -11.33
CA ILE A 119 -1.17 -2.58 -11.07
C ILE A 119 -1.43 -2.72 -9.57
N ALA A 120 -0.38 -2.67 -8.74
CA ALA A 120 -0.51 -2.77 -7.30
C ALA A 120 -1.34 -1.61 -6.72
N LEU A 121 -1.17 -0.39 -7.25
CA LEU A 121 -1.93 0.78 -6.79
C LEU A 121 -3.42 0.67 -7.13
N VAL A 122 -3.76 0.16 -8.32
CA VAL A 122 -5.15 -0.12 -8.70
C VAL A 122 -5.77 -1.19 -7.80
N GLN A 123 -5.03 -2.23 -7.43
CA GLN A 123 -5.51 -3.26 -6.49
C GLN A 123 -5.89 -2.67 -5.11
N LEU A 124 -5.22 -1.61 -4.67
CA LEU A 124 -5.58 -0.91 -3.43
C LEU A 124 -6.87 -0.10 -3.54
N GLN A 125 -7.22 0.37 -4.73
CA GLN A 125 -8.42 1.18 -4.97
C GLN A 125 -9.67 0.34 -5.17
N ILE A 126 -9.53 -0.92 -5.62
CA ILE A 126 -10.65 -1.84 -5.75
C ILE A 126 -11.06 -2.30 -4.34
N PRO A 127 -12.29 -2.00 -3.88
CA PRO A 127 -12.79 -2.56 -2.63
C PRO A 127 -12.87 -4.08 -2.78
N THR A 128 -12.35 -4.80 -1.80
CA THR A 128 -12.34 -6.26 -1.84
C THR A 128 -13.78 -6.79 -1.71
N LEU A 129 -14.06 -7.96 -2.29
CA LEU A 129 -15.39 -8.60 -2.22
C LEU A 129 -15.87 -8.83 -0.77
N ALA A 130 -14.95 -8.92 0.19
CA ALA A 130 -15.27 -8.98 1.62
C ALA A 130 -15.82 -7.63 2.13
N GLU A 131 -15.16 -6.52 1.79
CA GLU A 131 -15.58 -5.16 2.20
C GLU A 131 -16.90 -4.73 1.56
N VAL A 132 -17.19 -5.18 0.33
CA VAL A 132 -18.47 -4.91 -0.35
C VAL A 132 -19.64 -5.64 0.33
N LYS A 133 -19.44 -6.87 0.82
CA LYS A 133 -20.47 -7.62 1.54
C LYS A 133 -20.81 -7.01 2.89
N ASP A 134 -19.81 -6.49 3.60
CA ASP A 134 -20.01 -5.81 4.88
C ASP A 134 -20.76 -4.47 4.72
N GLN A 135 -20.57 -3.76 3.59
CA GLN A 135 -21.31 -2.53 3.29
C GLN A 135 -22.75 -2.79 2.80
N ALA A 136 -22.99 -3.88 2.07
CA ALA A 136 -24.32 -4.24 1.57
C ALA A 136 -25.26 -4.80 2.66
N GLY A 137 -24.71 -5.29 3.78
CA GLY A 137 -25.48 -5.87 4.89
C GLY A 137 -26.03 -4.87 5.92
N ASN A 138 -25.80 -3.56 5.75
CA ASN A 138 -26.23 -2.51 6.68
C ASN A 138 -27.31 -1.58 6.09
N SER A 139 -28.21 -2.10 5.24
CA SER A 139 -29.38 -1.38 4.71
C SER A 139 -30.68 -1.99 5.22
#